data_AF-A0A845DFX3-F1
#
_entry.id   AF-A0A845DFX3-F1
#
_cell.length_a   1.000
_cell.length_b   1.000
_cell.length_c   1.000
_cell.angle_alpha   90.00
_cell.angle_beta   90.00
_cell.angle_gamma   90.00
#
_symmetry.space_group_name_H-M   'P 1'
#
loop_
_entity.id
_entity.type
_entity.pdbx_description
1 polymer ?
#
loop_
_entity_poly.entity_id
_entity_poly.type
_entity_poly.pdbx_seq_one_letter_code
_entity_poly.pdbx_strand_id
1 'polypeptide(L)'
;MVSLFSKFVFAGERICSKGVYFISCIAFLCGITSFYVFAEQTERFPNWLFHFRGLSRPFPIEASLKGNEVDMSSVLSALERVTKSPYDYISEIDFIVSEVSETISLLCGKSQLPETCKEKANTELQKTQNKIYQALENQILYPLDHQPIGEASAPRSLKQSMDALDFDCLEKCNNSGLINVLRYSSSADYSQLYDKIKSQNGTCQKNILDALTKELEYEEFPKRCLEEENKNHPVCKSMLKDINIVRDRVFDIVELAYGPETLKTTEAAAPCLDCMSKDRGENESVNLFSDLIANIQKQIQCHKLKPGQEKRVYSGTERDDSYNMKKESDGTYSVSLNLKFSADEDYDGNVPKDQVPAHYMKWVQKCMDKANQKMLGPNGEQLKIVIKSPQKQDPRCRDIDTKEIAIGSIDHRSNSGKYKADIDCPTITHEILHLLGLCDEYEERSRGYYVDAKTGKVEGYTQSVFNEKDETNQKFKNKEGYQFKPAYDCRVTITNSIMSNQYKRWDNVFRDGKNDSLLNPGQFNAILYGSCSEKNKTFNECSQLAYKSSVTEKDCMEKKQQCEEQNDLGMNRGEEIERIKKEIERLEGHLAQYEKPYNKGSYPDKITKRLPRLREELKAVESWPDTNE
;
A
#
# COMPACT_ATOMS: atom_id res chain seq x y z
N MET A 1 -17.62 46.78 18.01
CA MET A 1 -16.93 46.55 16.72
C MET A 1 -17.58 47.27 15.55
N VAL A 2 -18.91 47.34 15.43
CA VAL A 2 -19.58 48.11 14.34
C VAL A 2 -19.36 49.64 14.44
N SER A 3 -19.09 50.19 15.63
CA SER A 3 -18.74 51.62 15.81
C SER A 3 -17.29 51.99 15.44
N LEU A 4 -16.41 51.01 15.21
CA LEU A 4 -15.02 51.25 14.78
C LEU A 4 -14.89 51.29 13.24
N PHE A 5 -15.84 50.68 12.53
CA PHE A 5 -15.86 50.63 11.07
C PHE A 5 -16.35 51.94 10.44
N SER A 6 -17.23 52.71 11.09
CA SER A 6 -17.79 53.95 10.51
C SER A 6 -16.84 55.16 10.56
N LYS A 7 -15.76 55.12 11.36
CA LYS A 7 -14.76 56.20 11.42
C LYS A 7 -13.62 56.06 10.42
N PHE A 8 -13.40 54.87 9.86
CA PHE A 8 -12.36 54.65 8.84
C PHE A 8 -12.80 55.06 7.43
N VAL A 9 -14.11 55.00 7.15
CA VAL A 9 -14.66 55.29 5.81
C VAL A 9 -14.69 56.80 5.48
N PHE A 10 -14.65 57.68 6.49
CA PHE A 10 -14.70 59.14 6.26
C PHE A 10 -13.33 59.84 6.14
N ALA A 11 -12.21 59.12 6.23
CA ALA A 11 -10.86 59.69 6.10
C ALA A 11 -10.21 59.42 4.73
N GLY A 12 -10.89 58.73 3.81
CA GLY A 12 -10.33 58.23 2.56
C GLY A 12 -10.60 59.06 1.30
N GLU A 13 -11.15 60.27 1.39
CA GLU A 13 -11.52 61.07 0.22
C GLU A 13 -10.58 62.24 -0.13
N ARG A 14 -9.41 62.33 0.52
CA ARG A 14 -8.35 63.25 0.09
C ARG A 14 -7.00 62.61 0.31
N ILE A 15 -6.45 61.97 -0.71
CA ILE A 15 -5.04 61.94 -1.12
C ILE A 15 -4.99 61.11 -2.42
N CYS A 16 -5.30 61.78 -3.53
CA CYS A 16 -4.90 61.35 -4.87
C CYS A 16 -3.72 62.23 -5.28
N SER A 17 -2.50 61.75 -5.06
CA SER A 17 -1.37 61.96 -5.97
C SER A 17 -0.13 61.25 -5.41
N LYS A 18 0.50 60.44 -6.26
CA LYS A 18 1.80 59.75 -6.09
C LYS A 18 1.76 58.40 -5.34
N GLY A 19 1.24 57.41 -6.06
CA GLY A 19 2.02 56.28 -6.59
C GLY A 19 2.89 55.46 -5.62
N VAL A 20 2.52 54.16 -5.56
CA VAL A 20 3.35 53.00 -5.19
C VAL A 20 3.73 52.94 -3.70
N TYR A 21 3.07 52.08 -2.94
CA TYR A 21 3.61 51.29 -1.79
C TYR A 21 2.52 50.66 -0.89
N PHE A 22 1.22 50.92 -1.11
CA PHE A 22 0.20 50.56 -0.11
C PHE A 22 -0.45 49.16 -0.25
N ILE A 23 -0.26 48.44 -1.36
CA ILE A 23 -1.01 47.20 -1.63
C ILE A 23 -0.35 45.94 -1.00
N SER A 24 0.95 45.98 -0.70
CA SER A 24 1.65 44.79 -0.16
C SER A 24 1.39 44.51 1.33
N CYS A 25 0.91 45.49 2.11
CA CYS A 25 0.69 45.28 3.56
C CYS A 25 -0.66 44.64 3.91
N ILE A 26 -1.67 44.72 3.04
CA ILE A 26 -3.03 44.23 3.37
C ILE A 26 -3.15 42.72 3.12
N ALA A 27 -2.41 42.15 2.16
CA ALA A 27 -2.43 40.72 1.88
C ALA A 27 -1.80 39.87 3.01
N PHE A 28 -0.88 40.44 3.79
CA PHE A 28 -0.18 39.70 4.86
C PHE A 28 -0.99 39.59 6.17
N LEU A 29 -2.01 40.45 6.36
CA LEU A 29 -2.80 40.49 7.60
C LEU A 29 -4.12 39.71 7.52
N CYS A 30 -4.59 39.33 6.32
CA CYS A 30 -5.93 38.75 6.16
C CYS A 30 -5.97 37.24 5.84
N GLY A 31 -4.84 36.55 5.65
CA GLY A 31 -4.83 35.09 5.51
C GLY A 31 -5.76 34.55 4.42
N ILE A 32 -5.94 35.27 3.30
CA ILE A 32 -6.73 34.82 2.15
C ILE A 32 -5.77 34.24 1.12
N THR A 33 -5.78 32.91 0.97
CA THR A 33 -5.13 32.20 -0.12
C THR A 33 -6.03 32.20 -1.34
N SER A 34 -5.69 32.99 -2.36
CA SER A 34 -6.23 32.86 -3.71
C SER A 34 -5.17 33.27 -4.73
N PHE A 35 -5.04 32.47 -5.80
CA PHE A 35 -4.07 32.61 -6.88
C PHE A 35 -4.40 33.83 -7.76
N TYR A 36 -3.43 34.72 -7.99
CA TYR A 36 -3.54 35.77 -9.01
C TYR A 36 -2.22 35.93 -9.77
N VAL A 37 -2.29 35.77 -11.10
CA VAL A 37 -1.28 36.23 -12.05
C VAL A 37 -1.62 37.68 -12.40
N PHE A 38 -0.72 38.62 -12.11
CA PHE A 38 -0.86 40.00 -12.57
C PHE A 38 -0.27 40.13 -13.98
N ALA A 39 -1.11 40.50 -14.95
CA ALA A 39 -0.68 40.99 -16.25
C ALA A 39 -1.14 42.45 -16.35
N GLU A 40 -0.20 43.39 -16.30
CA GLU A 40 -0.51 44.81 -16.47
C GLU A 40 -0.29 45.19 -17.95
N GLN A 41 -1.36 45.56 -18.65
CA GLN A 41 -1.26 46.13 -19.99
C GLN A 41 -0.89 47.60 -19.89
N THR A 42 0.36 47.93 -20.20
CA THR A 42 0.74 49.30 -20.57
C THR A 42 1.20 49.32 -22.03
N GLU A 43 0.72 50.28 -22.82
CA GLU A 43 0.92 50.38 -24.28
C GLU A 43 2.37 50.60 -24.76
N ARG A 44 3.41 50.37 -23.94
CA ARG A 44 4.80 50.27 -24.39
C ARG A 44 5.55 49.19 -23.60
N PHE A 45 5.81 48.07 -24.29
CA PHE A 45 6.57 46.86 -23.92
C PHE A 45 6.25 46.21 -22.56
N PRO A 46 5.61 45.01 -22.52
CA PRO A 46 5.36 44.32 -21.27
C PRO A 46 6.62 43.58 -20.81
N ASN A 47 7.15 43.96 -19.65
CA ASN A 47 8.11 43.15 -18.91
C ASN A 47 7.35 42.25 -17.94
N TRP A 48 7.66 40.96 -17.94
CA TRP A 48 7.04 39.98 -17.05
C TRP A 48 8.06 39.58 -15.98
N LEU A 49 7.71 39.75 -14.70
CA LEU A 49 8.54 39.40 -13.56
C LEU A 49 7.98 38.16 -12.87
N PHE A 50 8.73 37.06 -12.88
CA PHE A 50 8.32 35.81 -12.25
C PHE A 50 9.06 35.60 -10.92
N HIS A 51 8.31 35.24 -9.88
CA HIS A 51 8.83 34.84 -8.57
C HIS A 51 8.43 33.39 -8.28
N PHE A 52 9.41 32.49 -8.26
CA PHE A 52 9.19 31.09 -7.88
C PHE A 52 9.19 30.95 -6.36
N ARG A 53 8.11 30.41 -5.78
CA ARG A 53 8.07 29.99 -4.37
C ARG A 53 8.29 28.48 -4.29
N GLY A 54 9.22 28.06 -3.44
CA GLY A 54 9.62 26.66 -3.25
C GLY A 54 11.14 26.49 -3.12
N LEU A 55 11.90 27.42 -3.71
CA LEU A 55 13.36 27.46 -3.59
C LEU A 55 13.78 28.13 -2.28
N SER A 56 14.85 27.63 -1.67
CA SER A 56 15.43 28.21 -0.45
C SER A 56 15.94 29.66 -0.63
N ARG A 57 16.11 30.14 -1.87
CA ARG A 57 16.40 31.55 -2.22
C ARG A 57 15.60 32.00 -3.46
N PRO A 58 14.90 33.14 -3.43
CA PRO A 58 14.13 33.60 -4.58
C PRO A 58 15.02 34.11 -5.72
N PHE A 59 14.73 33.69 -6.94
CA PHE A 59 15.34 34.21 -8.17
C PHE A 59 14.33 35.02 -8.96
N PRO A 60 14.60 36.30 -9.28
CA PRO A 60 13.83 37.00 -10.29
C PRO A 60 14.30 36.58 -11.68
N ILE A 61 13.37 36.10 -12.51
CA ILE A 61 13.60 35.90 -13.93
C ILE A 61 12.74 36.92 -14.68
N GLU A 62 13.39 37.78 -15.45
CA GLU A 62 12.73 38.73 -16.37
C GLU A 62 12.77 38.16 -17.78
N ALA A 63 11.60 37.99 -18.40
CA ALA A 63 11.49 37.75 -19.83
C ALA A 63 10.91 39.00 -20.50
N SER A 64 11.57 39.49 -21.55
CA SER A 64 11.09 40.63 -22.33
C SER A 64 10.93 40.27 -23.81
N LEU A 65 9.97 40.90 -24.47
CA LEU A 65 9.78 40.80 -25.91
C LEU A 65 10.54 41.93 -26.60
N LYS A 66 11.48 41.57 -27.49
CA LYS A 66 12.23 42.55 -28.28
C LYS A 66 11.85 42.38 -29.75
N GLY A 67 10.74 42.99 -30.14
CA GLY A 67 10.11 42.75 -31.45
C GLY A 67 9.32 41.44 -31.45
N ASN A 68 9.47 40.61 -32.49
CA ASN A 68 8.84 39.29 -32.60
C ASN A 68 9.70 38.15 -32.00
N GLU A 69 10.76 38.49 -31.27
CA GLU A 69 11.64 37.52 -30.63
C GLU A 69 11.58 37.67 -29.11
N VAL A 70 11.52 36.52 -28.42
CA VAL A 70 11.57 36.44 -26.95
C VAL A 70 13.03 36.53 -26.54
N ASP A 71 13.41 37.54 -25.75
CA ASP A 71 14.75 37.65 -25.20
C ASP A 71 14.87 36.73 -23.98
N MET A 72 15.51 35.57 -24.18
CA MET A 72 15.71 34.54 -23.17
C MET A 72 17.01 34.71 -22.37
N SER A 73 17.75 35.81 -22.56
CA SER A 73 19.08 36.01 -21.97
C SER A 73 19.09 35.92 -20.44
N SER A 74 18.05 36.41 -19.77
CA SER A 74 17.91 36.30 -18.30
C SER A 74 17.61 34.88 -17.82
N VAL A 75 16.79 34.12 -18.57
CA VAL A 75 16.50 32.70 -18.28
C VAL A 75 17.76 31.87 -18.43
N LEU A 76 18.49 32.07 -19.53
CA LEU A 76 19.75 31.39 -19.80
C LEU A 76 20.83 31.75 -18.77
N SER A 77 20.90 33.02 -18.35
CA SER A 77 21.82 33.46 -17.28
C SER A 77 21.47 32.90 -15.90
N ALA A 78 20.19 32.61 -15.63
CA ALA A 78 19.77 31.92 -14.41
C ALA A 78 20.20 30.45 -14.45
N LEU A 79 19.95 29.76 -15.57
CA LEU A 79 20.37 28.37 -15.76
C LEU A 79 21.90 28.20 -15.77
N GLU A 80 22.64 29.17 -16.31
CA GLU A 80 24.11 29.16 -16.30
C GLU A 80 24.71 29.40 -14.89
N ARG A 81 23.93 29.95 -13.96
CA ARG A 81 24.34 30.05 -12.55
C ARG A 81 24.12 28.72 -11.81
N VAL A 82 23.05 28.00 -12.15
CA VAL A 82 22.79 26.65 -11.65
C VAL A 82 23.86 25.67 -12.14
N THR A 83 24.31 25.77 -13.39
CA THR A 83 25.42 24.93 -13.91
C THR A 83 26.76 25.20 -13.22
N LYS A 84 26.98 26.40 -12.67
CA LYS A 84 28.24 26.78 -12.00
C LYS A 84 28.32 26.38 -10.53
N SER A 85 27.19 26.14 -9.86
CA SER A 85 27.14 25.60 -8.48
C SER A 85 26.01 24.58 -8.33
N PRO A 86 26.09 23.41 -9.00
CA PRO A 86 24.97 22.49 -9.07
C PRO A 86 24.62 21.86 -7.70
N TYR A 87 25.59 21.71 -6.79
CA TYR A 87 25.38 21.16 -5.45
C TYR A 87 24.38 21.94 -4.59
N ASP A 88 24.33 23.27 -4.74
CA ASP A 88 23.41 24.12 -3.99
C ASP A 88 21.95 23.91 -4.41
N TYR A 89 21.71 23.21 -5.53
CA TYR A 89 20.40 23.08 -6.18
C TYR A 89 20.05 21.65 -6.62
N ILE A 90 20.85 20.63 -6.24
CA ILE A 90 20.67 19.23 -6.70
C ILE A 90 19.25 18.71 -6.51
N SER A 91 18.61 19.01 -5.38
CA SER A 91 17.24 18.57 -5.09
C SER A 91 16.14 19.39 -5.78
N GLU A 92 16.51 20.48 -6.44
CA GLU A 92 15.58 21.48 -7.00
C GLU A 92 15.71 21.59 -8.54
N ILE A 93 16.69 20.92 -9.18
CA ILE A 93 16.96 21.04 -10.63
C ILE A 93 15.76 20.61 -11.49
N ASP A 94 15.14 19.46 -11.19
CA ASP A 94 14.02 18.96 -12.00
C ASP A 94 12.78 19.87 -11.89
N PHE A 95 12.58 20.46 -10.71
CA PHE A 95 11.54 21.47 -10.48
C PHE A 95 11.80 22.74 -11.30
N ILE A 96 13.04 23.25 -11.29
CA ILE A 96 13.43 24.43 -12.06
C ILE A 96 13.26 24.20 -13.57
N VAL A 97 13.64 23.02 -14.08
CA VAL A 97 13.49 22.67 -15.50
C VAL A 97 12.01 22.57 -15.90
N SER A 98 11.17 21.98 -15.04
CA SER A 98 9.74 21.87 -15.26
C SER A 98 9.05 23.24 -15.34
N GLU A 99 9.32 24.12 -14.38
CA GLU A 99 8.75 25.46 -14.31
C GLU A 99 9.19 26.37 -15.48
N VAL A 100 10.45 26.26 -15.91
CA VAL A 100 10.95 26.99 -17.09
C VAL A 100 10.26 26.50 -18.37
N SER A 101 10.03 25.19 -18.50
CA SER A 101 9.32 24.60 -19.64
C SER A 101 7.87 25.05 -19.72
N GLU A 102 7.18 25.12 -18.58
CA GLU A 102 5.79 25.59 -18.50
C GLU A 102 5.69 27.09 -18.82
N THR A 103 6.64 27.90 -18.31
CA THR A 103 6.73 29.33 -18.62
C THR A 103 6.94 29.57 -20.11
N ILE A 104 7.84 28.82 -20.75
CA ILE A 104 8.06 28.90 -22.21
C ILE A 104 6.80 28.52 -22.98
N SER A 105 6.11 27.45 -22.54
CA SER A 105 4.87 27.00 -23.17
C SER A 105 3.75 28.04 -23.06
N LEU A 106 3.64 28.72 -21.92
CA LEU A 106 2.67 29.80 -21.70
C LEU A 106 2.97 31.04 -22.54
N LEU A 107 4.25 31.42 -22.65
CA LEU A 107 4.67 32.56 -23.48
C LEU A 107 4.45 32.28 -24.98
N CYS A 108 4.79 31.07 -25.45
CA CYS A 108 4.59 30.69 -26.84
C CYS A 108 3.12 30.45 -27.20
N GLY A 109 2.29 29.98 -26.25
CA GLY A 109 0.87 29.68 -26.50
C GLY A 109 -0.05 30.90 -26.60
N LYS A 110 0.34 32.05 -26.05
CA LYS A 110 -0.48 33.28 -26.05
C LYS A 110 -0.17 34.25 -27.19
N SER A 111 0.98 34.13 -27.84
CA SER A 111 1.38 34.98 -28.96
C SER A 111 1.25 34.21 -30.28
N GLN A 112 0.82 34.87 -31.37
CA GLN A 112 0.86 34.32 -32.74
C GLN A 112 2.32 34.18 -33.26
N LEU A 113 3.21 33.60 -32.45
CA LEU A 113 4.59 33.38 -32.83
C LEU A 113 4.69 32.14 -33.73
N PRO A 114 5.59 32.15 -34.73
CA PRO A 114 5.77 31.02 -35.61
C PRO A 114 6.25 29.78 -34.84
N GLU A 115 5.84 28.59 -35.29
CA GLU A 115 6.14 27.28 -34.69
C GLU A 115 7.64 27.04 -34.48
N THR A 116 8.47 27.71 -35.29
CA THR A 116 9.94 27.73 -35.20
C THR A 116 10.49 28.36 -33.91
N CYS A 117 9.70 29.19 -33.21
CA CYS A 117 10.08 29.77 -31.91
C CYS A 117 10.03 28.73 -30.78
N LYS A 118 8.97 27.90 -30.76
CA LYS A 118 8.80 26.81 -29.79
C LYS A 118 9.88 25.75 -29.95
N GLU A 119 10.21 25.41 -31.19
CA GLU A 119 11.24 24.42 -31.50
C GLU A 119 12.64 24.89 -31.09
N LYS A 120 12.97 26.18 -31.32
CA LYS A 120 14.23 26.78 -30.85
C LYS A 120 14.33 26.83 -29.32
N ALA A 121 13.26 27.24 -28.63
CA ALA A 121 13.26 27.33 -27.17
C ALA A 121 13.45 25.95 -26.52
N ASN A 122 12.75 24.92 -27.02
CA ASN A 122 12.91 23.55 -26.54
C ASN A 122 14.31 23.00 -26.85
N THR A 123 14.87 23.30 -28.01
CA THR A 123 16.24 22.89 -28.38
C THR A 123 17.28 23.48 -27.42
N GLU A 124 17.17 24.76 -27.07
CA GLU A 124 18.12 25.40 -26.15
C GLU A 124 17.92 24.95 -24.69
N LEU A 125 16.68 24.66 -24.27
CA LEU A 125 16.40 24.06 -22.97
C LEU A 125 17.05 22.68 -22.85
N GLN A 126 16.87 21.82 -23.86
CA GLN A 126 17.46 20.47 -23.91
C GLN A 126 19.00 20.52 -23.90
N LYS A 127 19.60 21.43 -24.68
CA LYS A 127 21.06 21.63 -24.67
C LYS A 127 21.56 22.06 -23.30
N THR A 128 20.82 22.92 -22.60
CA THR A 128 21.20 23.42 -21.27
C THR A 128 21.06 22.34 -20.21
N GLN A 129 19.98 21.55 -20.26
CA GLN A 129 19.78 20.39 -19.39
C GLN A 129 20.90 19.36 -19.56
N ASN A 130 21.27 19.04 -20.81
CA ASN A 130 22.38 18.13 -21.08
C ASN A 130 23.73 18.66 -20.55
N LYS A 131 23.98 19.97 -20.62
CA LYS A 131 25.19 20.60 -20.04
C LYS A 131 25.21 20.52 -18.51
N ILE A 132 24.06 20.67 -17.85
CA ILE A 132 23.94 20.53 -16.38
C ILE A 132 24.32 19.10 -15.97
N TYR A 133 23.75 18.09 -16.65
CA TYR A 133 24.05 16.69 -16.35
C TYR A 133 25.51 16.32 -16.67
N GLN A 134 26.07 16.80 -17.79
CA GLN A 134 27.49 16.60 -18.10
C GLN A 134 28.42 17.28 -17.09
N ALA A 135 28.05 18.45 -16.55
CA ALA A 135 28.85 19.13 -15.53
C ALA A 135 28.85 18.37 -14.20
N LEU A 136 27.69 17.80 -13.81
CA LEU A 136 27.56 16.92 -12.65
C LEU A 136 28.39 15.64 -12.81
N GLU A 137 28.31 15.00 -13.97
CA GLU A 137 29.04 13.75 -14.26
C GLU A 137 30.56 13.94 -14.26
N ASN A 138 31.05 15.02 -14.87
CA ASN A 138 32.49 15.32 -14.93
C ASN A 138 33.10 15.72 -13.57
N GLN A 139 32.30 16.24 -12.63
CA GLN A 139 32.79 16.63 -11.30
C GLN A 139 32.68 15.52 -10.25
N ILE A 140 31.78 14.55 -10.44
CA ILE A 140 31.66 13.36 -9.56
C ILE A 140 32.84 12.38 -9.80
N LEU A 141 33.53 12.47 -10.95
CA LEU A 141 34.59 11.54 -11.36
C LEU A 141 36.04 11.95 -11.00
N TYR A 142 36.29 12.99 -10.21
CA TYR A 142 37.65 13.34 -9.77
C TYR A 142 37.76 13.62 -8.25
N PRO A 143 38.53 12.82 -7.49
CA PRO A 143 39.21 13.29 -6.30
C PRO A 143 40.63 13.79 -6.63
N LEU A 144 41.05 14.83 -5.91
CA LEU A 144 42.42 15.38 -5.88
C LEU A 144 43.41 14.34 -5.30
N ASP A 145 44.35 13.85 -6.12
CA ASP A 145 45.82 13.87 -5.89
C ASP A 145 46.60 13.18 -7.04
N HIS A 146 47.80 13.70 -7.33
CA HIS A 146 48.66 13.38 -8.48
C HIS A 146 49.50 12.09 -8.35
N GLN A 147 49.61 11.27 -9.41
CA GLN A 147 50.80 11.09 -10.29
C GLN A 147 50.63 9.94 -11.33
N PRO A 148 51.36 9.96 -12.47
CA PRO A 148 50.98 9.25 -13.70
C PRO A 148 51.75 7.95 -13.93
N ILE A 149 51.07 6.90 -14.43
CA ILE A 149 51.75 5.76 -15.04
C ILE A 149 51.00 5.32 -16.31
N GLY A 150 51.67 5.50 -17.44
CA GLY A 150 51.89 4.43 -18.42
C GLY A 150 50.78 4.11 -19.42
N GLU A 151 51.13 4.31 -20.68
CA GLU A 151 50.37 4.02 -21.91
C GLU A 151 49.82 2.58 -22.05
N ALA A 152 48.79 2.51 -22.88
CA ALA A 152 48.01 1.32 -23.23
C ALA A 152 48.81 0.18 -23.87
N SER A 153 48.37 -1.06 -23.60
CA SER A 153 48.65 -2.21 -24.47
C SER A 153 47.41 -3.13 -24.59
N ALA A 154 47.25 -3.70 -25.78
CA ALA A 154 46.11 -4.42 -26.38
C ALA A 154 45.41 -5.53 -25.54
N PRO A 155 44.17 -5.94 -25.90
CA PRO A 155 43.36 -6.83 -25.06
C PRO A 155 43.88 -8.27 -25.02
N ARG A 156 43.99 -8.82 -23.80
CA ARG A 156 44.18 -10.26 -23.54
C ARG A 156 42.84 -11.00 -23.67
N SER A 157 42.89 -12.31 -23.94
CA SER A 157 41.68 -13.13 -24.06
C SER A 157 40.97 -13.35 -22.71
N LEU A 158 39.63 -13.44 -22.74
CA LEU A 158 38.75 -13.53 -21.56
C LEU A 158 39.10 -14.72 -20.64
N LYS A 159 39.52 -15.84 -21.22
CA LYS A 159 39.95 -17.04 -20.47
C LYS A 159 41.15 -16.77 -19.54
N GLN A 160 42.11 -15.97 -19.98
CA GLN A 160 43.25 -15.58 -19.13
C GLN A 160 42.87 -14.56 -18.04
N SER A 161 41.76 -13.83 -18.22
CA SER A 161 41.24 -12.89 -17.23
C SER A 161 40.46 -13.62 -16.13
N MET A 162 39.76 -14.71 -16.47
CA MET A 162 39.03 -15.54 -15.51
C MET A 162 39.95 -16.42 -14.64
N ASP A 163 41.04 -16.94 -15.21
CA ASP A 163 42.03 -17.74 -14.47
C ASP A 163 42.92 -16.88 -13.54
N ALA A 164 42.94 -15.56 -13.73
CA ALA A 164 43.70 -14.61 -12.90
C ALA A 164 42.88 -13.98 -11.74
N LEU A 165 41.59 -14.33 -11.60
CA LEU A 165 40.74 -13.85 -10.51
C LEU A 165 41.06 -14.61 -9.21
N ASP A 166 41.96 -14.04 -8.42
CA ASP A 166 42.16 -14.42 -7.03
C ASP A 166 41.06 -13.78 -6.15
N PHE A 167 40.18 -14.62 -5.58
CA PHE A 167 39.01 -14.18 -4.83
C PHE A 167 39.34 -13.64 -3.43
N ASP A 168 40.52 -13.94 -2.88
CA ASP A 168 41.00 -13.31 -1.64
C ASP A 168 41.29 -11.80 -1.86
N CYS A 169 41.49 -11.38 -3.11
CA CYS A 169 41.69 -9.98 -3.49
C CYS A 169 40.36 -9.22 -3.70
N LEU A 170 39.26 -9.93 -4.00
CA LEU A 170 37.93 -9.34 -4.23
C LEU A 170 37.22 -8.87 -2.95
N GLU A 171 37.66 -9.33 -1.77
CA GLU A 171 37.19 -8.80 -0.50
C GLU A 171 37.69 -7.36 -0.24
N LYS A 172 38.72 -6.90 -0.98
CA LYS A 172 39.39 -5.60 -0.74
C LYS A 172 39.25 -4.59 -1.88
N CYS A 173 38.69 -4.95 -3.03
CA CYS A 173 38.57 -4.07 -4.19
C CYS A 173 37.12 -3.69 -4.48
N ASN A 174 36.89 -2.40 -4.71
CA ASN A 174 35.60 -1.84 -5.11
C ASN A 174 35.09 -2.52 -6.40
N ASN A 175 33.78 -2.79 -6.47
CA ASN A 175 33.07 -3.74 -7.37
C ASN A 175 33.29 -3.64 -8.91
N SER A 176 34.16 -2.77 -9.42
CA SER A 176 34.33 -2.48 -10.85
C SER A 176 34.88 -3.65 -11.68
N GLY A 177 35.69 -4.53 -11.09
CA GLY A 177 36.29 -5.67 -11.80
C GLY A 177 35.27 -6.75 -12.19
N LEU A 178 34.36 -7.10 -11.27
CA LEU A 178 33.32 -8.10 -11.50
C LEU A 178 32.29 -7.61 -12.54
N ILE A 179 31.97 -6.31 -12.49
CA ILE A 179 31.04 -5.64 -13.41
C ILE A 179 31.54 -5.73 -14.86
N ASN A 180 32.84 -5.51 -15.11
CA ASN A 180 33.40 -5.63 -16.45
C ASN A 180 33.41 -7.07 -16.99
N VAL A 181 33.56 -8.08 -16.13
CA VAL A 181 33.48 -9.49 -16.55
C VAL A 181 32.06 -9.86 -16.98
N LEU A 182 31.05 -9.41 -16.22
CA LEU A 182 29.64 -9.65 -16.55
C LEU A 182 29.23 -8.96 -17.85
N ARG A 183 29.71 -7.74 -18.09
CA ARG A 183 29.35 -6.92 -19.27
C ARG A 183 29.77 -7.51 -20.62
N TYR A 184 30.74 -8.44 -20.66
CA TYR A 184 31.27 -9.01 -21.91
C TYR A 184 31.16 -10.54 -22.03
N SER A 185 30.40 -11.21 -21.15
CA SER A 185 30.29 -12.67 -21.11
C SER A 185 29.12 -13.24 -21.92
N SER A 186 29.27 -14.44 -22.49
CA SER A 186 28.23 -15.12 -23.28
C SER A 186 27.27 -15.94 -22.40
N SER A 187 26.12 -16.40 -22.94
CA SER A 187 25.13 -17.18 -22.18
C SER A 187 25.65 -18.49 -21.58
N ALA A 188 26.67 -19.10 -22.20
CA ALA A 188 27.34 -20.29 -21.66
C ALA A 188 28.18 -19.97 -20.41
N ASP A 189 28.70 -18.74 -20.31
CA ASP A 189 29.56 -18.29 -19.23
C ASP A 189 28.74 -17.96 -17.97
N TYR A 190 27.48 -17.53 -18.14
CA TYR A 190 26.55 -17.30 -17.02
C TYR A 190 26.19 -18.57 -16.25
N SER A 191 26.07 -19.71 -16.94
CA SER A 191 25.75 -20.98 -16.27
C SER A 191 26.92 -21.47 -15.40
N GLN A 192 28.16 -21.30 -15.87
CA GLN A 192 29.34 -21.65 -15.10
C GLN A 192 29.54 -20.68 -13.92
N LEU A 193 29.26 -19.39 -14.12
CA LEU A 193 29.29 -18.39 -13.04
C LEU A 193 28.24 -18.70 -11.97
N TYR A 194 27.02 -19.10 -12.38
CA TYR A 194 25.94 -19.48 -11.48
C TYR A 194 26.30 -20.69 -10.60
N ASP A 195 26.85 -21.75 -11.18
CA ASP A 195 27.29 -22.94 -10.42
C ASP A 195 28.43 -22.60 -9.44
N LYS A 196 29.26 -21.62 -9.80
CA LYS A 196 30.36 -21.13 -8.97
C LYS A 196 29.88 -20.19 -7.84
N ILE A 197 28.86 -19.36 -8.07
CA ILE A 197 28.22 -18.53 -7.02
C ILE A 197 27.47 -19.42 -6.02
N LYS A 198 26.80 -20.47 -6.50
CA LYS A 198 26.07 -21.44 -5.66
C LYS A 198 26.97 -22.22 -4.69
N SER A 199 28.27 -22.32 -4.98
CA SER A 199 29.24 -22.99 -4.11
C SER A 199 29.91 -22.07 -3.08
N GLN A 200 29.58 -20.77 -3.04
CA GLN A 200 30.12 -19.79 -2.08
C GLN A 200 29.15 -19.56 -0.89
N ASN A 201 29.69 -19.16 0.27
CA ASN A 201 28.89 -18.94 1.49
C ASN A 201 28.52 -17.46 1.71
N GLY A 202 27.23 -17.21 2.00
CA GLY A 202 26.72 -16.14 2.85
C GLY A 202 26.93 -14.72 2.33
N THR A 203 28.00 -14.05 2.77
CA THR A 203 28.22 -12.62 2.50
C THR A 203 28.62 -12.34 1.06
N CYS A 204 29.39 -13.24 0.44
CA CYS A 204 29.84 -13.08 -0.94
C CYS A 204 28.67 -13.25 -1.92
N GLN A 205 27.81 -14.23 -1.68
CA GLN A 205 26.61 -14.47 -2.48
C GLN A 205 25.65 -13.26 -2.43
N LYS A 206 25.51 -12.62 -1.26
CA LYS A 206 24.69 -11.42 -1.08
C LYS A 206 25.22 -10.22 -1.87
N ASN A 207 26.52 -9.92 -1.78
CA ASN A 207 27.10 -8.76 -2.48
C ASN A 207 27.01 -8.90 -4.01
N ILE A 208 27.11 -10.13 -4.52
CA ILE A 208 26.93 -10.42 -5.95
C ILE A 208 25.47 -10.22 -6.36
N LEU A 209 24.50 -10.64 -5.53
CA LEU A 209 23.07 -10.39 -5.78
C LEU A 209 22.73 -8.88 -5.78
N ASP A 210 23.29 -8.12 -4.83
CA ASP A 210 23.07 -6.68 -4.73
C ASP A 210 23.66 -5.94 -5.93
N ALA A 211 24.83 -6.37 -6.44
CA ALA A 211 25.45 -5.80 -7.63
C ALA A 211 24.65 -6.11 -8.91
N LEU A 212 24.15 -7.35 -9.06
CA LEU A 212 23.31 -7.75 -10.20
C LEU A 212 21.97 -6.99 -10.22
N THR A 213 21.39 -6.75 -9.04
CA THR A 213 20.16 -5.98 -8.89
C THR A 213 20.36 -4.54 -9.33
N LYS A 214 21.51 -3.94 -9.03
CA LYS A 214 21.83 -2.54 -9.33
C LYS A 214 22.10 -2.27 -10.83
N GLU A 215 22.61 -3.25 -11.57
CA GLU A 215 22.80 -3.11 -13.04
C GLU A 215 21.50 -3.33 -13.83
N LEU A 216 20.58 -4.16 -13.33
CA LEU A 216 19.24 -4.30 -13.94
C LEU A 216 18.41 -2.99 -13.85
N GLU A 217 18.80 -2.06 -12.98
CA GLU A 217 18.17 -0.75 -12.81
C GLU A 217 18.61 0.30 -13.85
N TYR A 218 19.68 0.07 -14.64
CA TYR A 218 20.41 1.18 -15.29
C TYR A 218 20.41 1.31 -16.82
N GLU A 219 19.62 0.59 -17.62
CA GLU A 219 19.65 0.79 -19.09
C GLU A 219 18.33 1.24 -19.75
N GLU A 220 18.47 2.21 -20.67
CA GLU A 220 17.47 2.59 -21.68
C GLU A 220 17.25 1.52 -22.76
N PHE A 221 18.14 0.55 -22.88
CA PHE A 221 18.16 -0.43 -23.98
C PHE A 221 17.04 -1.50 -23.87
N PRO A 222 16.73 -2.05 -22.68
CA PRO A 222 15.54 -2.90 -22.48
C PRO A 222 14.23 -2.20 -22.82
N LYS A 223 14.12 -0.87 -22.61
CA LYS A 223 12.91 -0.10 -22.93
C LYS A 223 12.59 -0.15 -24.44
N ARG A 224 13.60 -0.03 -25.31
CA ARG A 224 13.42 -0.11 -26.77
C ARG A 224 12.94 -1.48 -27.25
N CYS A 225 13.30 -2.55 -26.54
CA CYS A 225 12.87 -3.91 -26.87
C CYS A 225 11.43 -4.26 -26.43
N LEU A 226 10.83 -3.43 -25.57
CA LEU A 226 9.47 -3.62 -25.05
C LEU A 226 8.40 -2.88 -25.87
N GLU A 227 8.79 -1.93 -26.73
CA GLU A 227 7.90 -1.31 -27.72
C GLU A 227 7.42 -2.35 -28.74
N GLU A 228 6.12 -2.36 -29.08
CA GLU A 228 5.49 -3.40 -29.90
C GLU A 228 6.17 -3.63 -31.26
N GLU A 229 6.71 -2.57 -31.86
CA GLU A 229 7.40 -2.62 -33.15
C GLU A 229 8.73 -3.41 -33.07
N ASN A 230 9.33 -3.52 -31.88
CA ASN A 230 10.64 -4.13 -31.66
C ASN A 230 10.58 -5.52 -31.01
N LYS A 231 9.42 -5.95 -30.48
CA LYS A 231 9.22 -7.26 -29.82
C LYS A 231 9.59 -8.45 -30.70
N ASN A 232 9.57 -8.30 -32.02
CA ASN A 232 9.92 -9.35 -32.97
C ASN A 232 11.40 -9.37 -33.39
N HIS A 233 12.18 -8.36 -33.01
CA HIS A 233 13.59 -8.31 -33.34
C HIS A 233 14.35 -9.47 -32.66
N PRO A 234 15.21 -10.23 -33.37
CA PRO A 234 15.87 -11.43 -32.83
C PRO A 234 16.66 -11.17 -31.55
N VAL A 235 17.28 -9.99 -31.43
CA VAL A 235 18.02 -9.58 -30.23
C VAL A 235 17.07 -9.37 -29.04
N CYS A 236 15.93 -8.70 -29.25
CA CYS A 236 14.93 -8.49 -28.21
C CYS A 236 14.26 -9.81 -27.79
N LYS A 237 14.01 -10.74 -28.72
CA LYS A 237 13.50 -12.08 -28.40
C LYS A 237 14.47 -12.90 -27.56
N SER A 238 15.77 -12.87 -27.87
CA SER A 238 16.78 -13.55 -27.07
C SER A 238 16.88 -12.93 -25.67
N MET A 239 16.87 -11.61 -25.58
CA MET A 239 17.01 -10.91 -24.31
C MET A 239 15.78 -11.06 -23.41
N LEU A 240 14.56 -11.00 -23.96
CA LEU A 240 13.33 -11.30 -23.22
C LEU A 240 13.29 -12.76 -22.75
N LYS A 241 13.84 -13.69 -23.54
CA LYS A 241 14.00 -15.07 -23.11
C LYS A 241 14.99 -15.18 -21.95
N ASP A 242 16.10 -14.45 -21.99
CA ASP A 242 17.10 -14.45 -20.92
C ASP A 242 16.59 -13.76 -19.63
N ILE A 243 15.82 -12.67 -19.75
CA ILE A 243 15.12 -12.02 -18.61
C ILE A 243 14.11 -12.96 -17.98
N ASN A 244 13.32 -13.69 -18.79
CA ASN A 244 12.38 -14.68 -18.27
C ASN A 244 13.12 -15.85 -17.60
N ILE A 245 14.27 -16.28 -18.13
CA ILE A 245 15.11 -17.30 -17.47
C ILE A 245 15.66 -16.78 -16.14
N VAL A 246 16.08 -15.52 -16.06
CA VAL A 246 16.53 -14.91 -14.79
C VAL A 246 15.37 -14.80 -13.80
N ARG A 247 14.19 -14.36 -14.25
CA ARG A 247 12.97 -14.31 -13.43
C ARG A 247 12.61 -15.68 -12.88
N ASP A 248 12.52 -16.69 -13.75
CA ASP A 248 12.15 -18.05 -13.37
C ASP A 248 13.20 -18.67 -12.43
N ARG A 249 14.49 -18.38 -12.64
CA ARG A 249 15.57 -18.80 -11.73
C ARG A 249 15.60 -18.03 -10.42
N VAL A 250 15.22 -16.76 -10.38
CA VAL A 250 15.04 -16.00 -9.14
C VAL A 250 13.88 -16.59 -8.35
N PHE A 251 12.79 -17.01 -8.99
CA PHE A 251 11.71 -17.76 -8.34
C PHE A 251 12.17 -19.12 -7.80
N ASP A 252 12.97 -19.87 -8.55
CA ASP A 252 13.56 -21.14 -8.08
C ASP A 252 14.51 -20.93 -6.89
N ILE A 253 15.31 -19.84 -6.91
CA ILE A 253 16.22 -19.47 -5.80
C ILE A 253 15.43 -19.05 -4.57
N VAL A 254 14.35 -18.29 -4.77
CA VAL A 254 13.39 -17.89 -3.73
C VAL A 254 12.77 -19.14 -3.10
N GLU A 255 12.24 -20.07 -3.88
CA GLU A 255 11.64 -21.33 -3.41
C GLU A 255 12.64 -22.27 -2.71
N LEU A 256 13.89 -22.34 -3.21
CA LEU A 256 14.97 -23.15 -2.62
C LEU A 256 15.65 -22.50 -1.40
N ALA A 257 15.64 -21.17 -1.28
CA ALA A 257 16.28 -20.44 -0.18
C ALA A 257 15.41 -20.34 1.08
N TYR A 258 14.10 -20.62 1.02
CA TYR A 258 13.18 -20.54 2.16
C TYR A 258 13.23 -21.73 3.14
N GLY A 259 14.43 -22.18 3.47
CA GLY A 259 14.66 -22.93 4.70
C GLY A 259 14.25 -22.10 5.95
N PRO A 260 13.96 -22.76 7.08
CA PRO A 260 13.38 -22.12 8.27
C PRO A 260 14.24 -21.02 8.93
N GLU A 261 15.53 -20.92 8.62
CA GLU A 261 16.39 -19.85 9.14
C GLU A 261 16.36 -18.55 8.30
N THR A 262 16.03 -18.64 7.00
CA THR A 262 16.06 -17.50 6.06
C THR A 262 14.76 -16.67 6.07
N LEU A 263 13.64 -17.23 6.55
CA LEU A 263 12.36 -16.53 6.70
C LEU A 263 12.47 -15.29 7.60
N LYS A 264 13.34 -15.31 8.62
CA LYS A 264 13.59 -14.16 9.50
C LYS A 264 14.14 -12.95 8.75
N THR A 265 14.99 -13.15 7.74
CA THR A 265 15.58 -12.07 6.95
C THR A 265 14.61 -11.53 5.90
N THR A 266 13.69 -12.35 5.37
CA THR A 266 12.67 -11.92 4.40
C THR A 266 11.51 -11.19 5.08
N GLU A 267 11.10 -11.61 6.28
CA GLU A 267 10.16 -10.86 7.13
C GLU A 267 10.70 -9.47 7.47
N ALA A 268 12.02 -9.35 7.70
CA ALA A 268 12.68 -8.05 7.91
C ALA A 268 12.81 -7.20 6.63
N ALA A 269 12.82 -7.82 5.44
CA ALA A 269 12.94 -7.12 4.15
C ALA A 269 11.60 -6.67 3.56
N ALA A 270 10.49 -7.35 3.90
CA ALA A 270 9.15 -7.03 3.39
C ALA A 270 8.70 -5.56 3.63
N PRO A 271 8.99 -4.93 4.81
CA PRO A 271 8.69 -3.51 5.02
C PRO A 271 9.52 -2.57 4.12
N CYS A 272 10.75 -2.95 3.77
CA CYS A 272 11.60 -2.16 2.87
C CYS A 272 11.13 -2.25 1.41
N LEU A 273 10.64 -3.42 0.97
CA LEU A 273 10.10 -3.61 -0.38
C LEU A 273 8.83 -2.76 -0.62
N ASP A 274 7.95 -2.63 0.37
CA ASP A 274 6.77 -1.75 0.30
C ASP A 274 7.12 -0.25 0.17
N CYS A 275 8.30 0.16 0.65
CA CYS A 275 8.77 1.54 0.45
C CYS A 275 9.14 1.81 -1.00
N MET A 276 9.66 0.80 -1.70
CA MET A 276 10.18 0.96 -3.06
C MET A 276 9.09 1.04 -4.14
N SER A 277 7.88 0.53 -3.86
CA SER A 277 6.76 0.53 -4.83
C SER A 277 5.98 1.86 -4.86
N LYS A 278 5.95 2.64 -3.77
CA LYS A 278 5.10 3.85 -3.65
C LYS A 278 5.67 5.11 -4.29
N ASP A 279 6.97 5.15 -4.63
CA ASP A 279 7.68 6.34 -5.11
C ASP A 279 7.98 6.35 -6.63
N ARG A 280 7.37 5.49 -7.45
CA ARG A 280 7.75 5.36 -8.89
C ARG A 280 6.58 5.49 -9.86
N GLY A 281 6.75 6.36 -10.86
CA GLY A 281 5.79 6.60 -11.94
C GLY A 281 5.61 5.42 -12.91
N GLU A 282 4.50 5.47 -13.64
CA GLU A 282 3.89 4.43 -14.48
C GLU A 282 4.79 3.91 -15.63
N ASN A 283 5.76 3.04 -15.32
CA ASN A 283 6.52 2.29 -16.33
C ASN A 283 6.22 0.78 -16.22
N GLU A 284 6.22 0.06 -17.34
CA GLU A 284 5.90 -1.39 -17.43
C GLU A 284 6.81 -2.27 -16.53
N SER A 285 8.06 -1.84 -16.27
CA SER A 285 8.97 -2.49 -15.32
C SER A 285 8.51 -2.38 -13.85
N VAL A 286 7.73 -1.35 -13.52
CA VAL A 286 7.12 -1.13 -12.19
C VAL A 286 6.02 -2.17 -11.94
N ASN A 287 5.29 -2.58 -12.97
CA ASN A 287 4.25 -3.60 -12.85
C ASN A 287 4.84 -4.97 -12.47
N LEU A 288 5.93 -5.39 -13.11
CA LEU A 288 6.62 -6.65 -12.78
C LEU A 288 7.14 -6.68 -11.34
N PHE A 289 7.71 -5.58 -10.85
CA PHE A 289 8.21 -5.48 -9.48
C PHE A 289 7.07 -5.42 -8.46
N SER A 290 6.01 -4.67 -8.77
CA SER A 290 4.78 -4.63 -7.97
C SER A 290 4.14 -6.00 -7.85
N ASP A 291 4.04 -6.75 -8.95
CA ASP A 291 3.50 -8.12 -8.96
C ASP A 291 4.36 -9.08 -8.14
N LEU A 292 5.69 -8.95 -8.21
CA LEU A 292 6.60 -9.74 -7.37
C LEU A 292 6.41 -9.43 -5.89
N ILE A 293 6.33 -8.15 -5.51
CA ILE A 293 6.07 -7.72 -4.13
C ILE A 293 4.72 -8.27 -3.66
N ALA A 294 3.66 -8.11 -4.45
CA ALA A 294 2.33 -8.61 -4.13
C ALA A 294 2.33 -10.13 -3.93
N ASN A 295 3.06 -10.88 -4.76
CA ASN A 295 3.20 -12.33 -4.62
C ASN A 295 3.97 -12.72 -3.36
N ILE A 296 5.09 -12.04 -3.04
CA ILE A 296 5.85 -12.29 -1.80
C ILE A 296 4.98 -11.98 -0.59
N GLN A 297 4.30 -10.83 -0.59
CA GLN A 297 3.37 -10.45 0.47
C GLN A 297 2.27 -11.50 0.63
N LYS A 298 1.65 -11.95 -0.47
CA LYS A 298 0.64 -13.03 -0.45
C LYS A 298 1.19 -14.30 0.21
N GLN A 299 2.40 -14.74 -0.15
CA GLN A 299 3.01 -15.92 0.47
C GLN A 299 3.25 -15.74 1.97
N ILE A 300 3.72 -14.56 2.39
CA ILE A 300 3.90 -14.21 3.81
C ILE A 300 2.55 -14.22 4.55
N GLN A 301 1.50 -13.62 3.96
CA GLN A 301 0.15 -13.61 4.54
C GLN A 301 -0.41 -15.02 4.72
N CYS A 302 -0.18 -15.91 3.75
CA CYS A 302 -0.64 -17.30 3.79
C CYS A 302 0.16 -18.21 4.72
N HIS A 303 1.36 -17.79 5.16
CA HIS A 303 2.21 -18.62 6.00
C HIS A 303 1.64 -18.78 7.42
N LYS A 304 1.61 -20.02 7.92
CA LYS A 304 1.23 -20.33 9.30
C LYS A 304 2.42 -20.10 10.21
N LEU A 305 2.27 -19.21 11.19
CA LEU A 305 3.30 -18.94 12.18
C LEU A 305 3.60 -20.18 13.05
N LYS A 306 4.87 -20.38 13.39
CA LYS A 306 5.32 -21.26 14.47
C LYS A 306 5.34 -20.47 15.79
N PRO A 307 5.27 -21.15 16.96
CA PRO A 307 5.40 -20.48 18.25
C PRO A 307 6.64 -19.57 18.31
N GLY A 308 6.45 -18.35 18.81
CA GLY A 308 7.45 -17.30 18.88
C GLY A 308 7.62 -16.46 17.61
N GLN A 309 7.07 -16.87 16.46
CA GLN A 309 7.13 -16.08 15.23
C GLN A 309 6.06 -14.99 15.19
N GLU A 310 6.35 -13.92 14.45
CA GLU A 310 5.45 -12.82 14.19
C GLU A 310 5.46 -12.44 12.71
N LYS A 311 4.36 -11.87 12.22
CA LYS A 311 4.26 -11.28 10.88
C LYS A 311 3.35 -10.06 10.92
N ARG A 312 3.55 -9.13 9.98
CA ARG A 312 2.56 -8.10 9.67
C ARG A 312 1.46 -8.72 8.82
N VAL A 313 0.22 -8.53 9.21
CA VAL A 313 -0.97 -8.99 8.49
C VAL A 313 -1.65 -7.78 7.85
N TYR A 314 -2.07 -7.93 6.60
CA TYR A 314 -2.86 -6.93 5.88
C TYR A 314 -4.30 -7.45 5.78
N SER A 315 -5.27 -6.62 6.18
CA SER A 315 -6.69 -6.97 6.26
C SER A 315 -7.26 -7.50 4.94
N GLY A 316 -6.74 -7.03 3.80
CA GLY A 316 -7.26 -7.34 2.47
C GLY A 316 -8.62 -6.71 2.18
N THR A 317 -9.08 -5.80 3.05
CA THR A 317 -10.26 -4.96 2.82
C THR A 317 -9.86 -3.67 2.09
N GLU A 318 -10.83 -2.92 1.56
CA GLU A 318 -10.57 -1.63 0.89
C GLU A 318 -9.84 -0.60 1.77
N ARG A 319 -9.88 -0.80 3.09
CA ARG A 319 -9.04 -0.08 4.03
C ARG A 319 -7.78 -0.92 4.18
N ASP A 320 -6.66 -0.47 3.60
CA ASP A 320 -5.32 -1.07 3.70
C ASP A 320 -4.80 -1.07 5.16
N ASP A 321 -5.60 -1.60 6.07
CA ASP A 321 -5.31 -1.73 7.48
C ASP A 321 -4.35 -2.89 7.68
N SER A 322 -3.42 -2.68 8.60
CA SER A 322 -2.43 -3.69 8.93
C SER A 322 -2.18 -3.73 10.42
N TYR A 323 -1.81 -4.91 10.90
CA TYR A 323 -1.55 -5.19 12.30
C TYR A 323 -0.44 -6.22 12.42
N ASN A 324 0.24 -6.26 13.56
CA ASN A 324 1.21 -7.32 13.82
C ASN A 324 0.52 -8.47 14.52
N MET A 325 0.75 -9.67 14.00
CA MET A 325 0.29 -10.91 14.59
C MET A 325 1.49 -11.73 15.02
N LYS A 326 1.41 -12.29 16.23
CA LYS A 326 2.41 -13.20 16.78
C LYS A 326 1.73 -14.48 17.24
N LYS A 327 2.34 -15.63 16.99
CA LYS A 327 1.93 -16.89 17.61
C LYS A 327 2.71 -17.06 18.89
N GLU A 328 2.07 -16.90 20.04
CA GLU A 328 2.72 -16.94 21.35
C GLU A 328 3.12 -18.37 21.73
N SER A 329 2.20 -19.31 21.54
CA SER A 329 2.39 -20.74 21.82
C SER A 329 1.55 -21.56 20.85
N ASP A 330 1.59 -22.89 20.99
CA ASP A 330 0.62 -23.73 20.28
C ASP A 330 -0.80 -23.42 20.77
N GLY A 331 -1.67 -23.07 19.82
CA GLY A 331 -3.05 -22.68 20.10
C GLY A 331 -3.23 -21.27 20.67
N THR A 332 -2.23 -20.38 20.69
CA THR A 332 -2.42 -18.99 21.14
C THR A 332 -1.76 -17.99 20.22
N TYR A 333 -2.54 -16.99 19.80
CA TYR A 333 -2.15 -15.89 18.94
C TYR A 333 -2.39 -14.56 19.65
N SER A 334 -1.53 -13.60 19.40
CA SER A 334 -1.75 -12.21 19.80
C SER A 334 -1.71 -11.30 18.58
N VAL A 335 -2.63 -10.35 18.51
CA VAL A 335 -2.66 -9.28 17.51
C VAL A 335 -2.43 -7.95 18.22
N SER A 336 -1.50 -7.16 17.72
CA SER A 336 -1.20 -5.83 18.25
C SER A 336 -1.76 -4.74 17.35
N LEU A 337 -2.47 -3.78 17.96
CA LEU A 337 -2.95 -2.56 17.29
C LEU A 337 -2.38 -1.33 17.99
N ASN A 338 -1.87 -0.38 17.20
CA ASN A 338 -1.47 0.93 17.70
C ASN A 338 -2.66 1.88 17.55
N LEU A 339 -3.28 2.28 18.67
CA LEU A 339 -4.46 3.16 18.65
C LEU A 339 -4.13 4.53 19.23
N LYS A 340 -4.66 5.59 18.63
CA LYS A 340 -4.54 6.97 19.14
C LYS A 340 -5.94 7.58 19.24
N PHE A 341 -6.33 7.98 20.43
CA PHE A 341 -7.63 8.58 20.67
C PHE A 341 -7.52 10.12 20.74
N SER A 342 -8.53 10.81 20.23
CA SER A 342 -8.66 12.28 20.31
C SER A 342 -10.12 12.67 20.58
N ALA A 343 -10.35 13.78 21.27
CA ALA A 343 -11.69 14.36 21.36
C ALA A 343 -11.98 15.13 20.06
N ASP A 344 -13.11 14.85 19.44
CA ASP A 344 -13.58 15.58 18.26
C ASP A 344 -14.16 16.95 18.64
N GLU A 345 -14.47 17.78 17.65
CA GLU A 345 -15.09 19.10 17.85
C GLU A 345 -16.45 18.96 18.54
N ASP A 346 -17.26 18.00 18.10
CA ASP A 346 -18.61 17.68 18.60
C ASP A 346 -18.64 16.84 19.89
N TYR A 347 -17.49 16.57 20.51
CA TYR A 347 -17.42 15.84 21.78
C TYR A 347 -18.22 16.52 22.90
N ASP A 348 -19.20 15.80 23.46
CA ASP A 348 -20.09 16.24 24.54
C ASP A 348 -20.09 15.28 25.75
N GLY A 349 -19.09 14.39 25.84
CA GLY A 349 -18.97 13.43 26.92
C GLY A 349 -18.55 14.04 28.26
N ASN A 350 -18.68 13.23 29.32
CA ASN A 350 -18.40 13.64 30.71
C ASN A 350 -16.90 13.69 31.07
N VAL A 351 -16.00 13.28 30.17
CA VAL A 351 -14.55 13.27 30.43
C VAL A 351 -13.96 14.57 29.89
N PRO A 352 -13.13 15.31 30.64
CA PRO A 352 -12.46 16.50 30.10
C PRO A 352 -11.71 16.20 28.79
N LYS A 353 -11.81 17.08 27.78
CA LYS A 353 -11.27 16.84 26.42
C LYS A 353 -9.77 16.45 26.42
N ASP A 354 -8.98 17.04 27.32
CA ASP A 354 -7.55 16.74 27.50
C ASP A 354 -7.29 15.36 28.12
N GLN A 355 -8.27 14.77 28.80
CA GLN A 355 -8.20 13.45 29.42
C GLN A 355 -8.79 12.34 28.53
N VAL A 356 -9.52 12.69 27.46
CA VAL A 356 -10.14 11.73 26.54
C VAL A 356 -9.13 10.68 26.03
N PRO A 357 -7.91 11.03 25.56
CA PRO A 357 -6.99 10.02 25.03
C PRO A 357 -6.62 8.93 26.04
N ALA A 358 -6.27 9.33 27.27
CA ALA A 358 -5.87 8.41 28.33
C ALA A 358 -7.06 7.59 28.86
N HIS A 359 -8.23 8.23 28.99
CA HIS A 359 -9.46 7.57 29.43
C HIS A 359 -9.86 6.46 28.46
N TYR A 360 -9.94 6.75 27.16
CA TYR A 360 -10.38 5.79 26.15
C TYR A 360 -9.37 4.69 25.90
N MET A 361 -8.06 4.99 25.95
CA MET A 361 -7.04 3.95 25.90
C MET A 361 -7.25 2.90 27.02
N LYS A 362 -7.48 3.36 28.26
CA LYS A 362 -7.75 2.47 29.40
C LYS A 362 -9.08 1.74 29.26
N TRP A 363 -10.13 2.42 28.80
CA TRP A 363 -11.46 1.85 28.62
C TRP A 363 -11.47 0.75 27.57
N VAL A 364 -10.86 1.01 26.42
CA VAL A 364 -10.73 0.05 25.32
C VAL A 364 -9.88 -1.16 25.74
N GLN A 365 -8.76 -0.95 26.43
CA GLN A 365 -7.95 -2.05 26.97
C GLN A 365 -8.78 -2.94 27.90
N LYS A 366 -9.57 -2.35 28.81
CA LYS A 366 -10.46 -3.09 29.71
C LYS A 366 -11.49 -3.92 28.94
N CYS A 367 -12.08 -3.37 27.87
CA CYS A 367 -13.01 -4.12 27.03
C CYS A 367 -12.32 -5.27 26.30
N MET A 368 -11.11 -5.06 25.77
CA MET A 368 -10.33 -6.10 25.10
C MET A 368 -9.89 -7.20 26.07
N ASP A 369 -9.50 -6.87 27.30
CA ASP A 369 -9.16 -7.87 28.33
C ASP A 369 -10.32 -8.83 28.62
N LYS A 370 -11.56 -8.31 28.57
CA LYS A 370 -12.77 -9.13 28.68
C LYS A 370 -13.05 -9.90 27.40
N ALA A 371 -13.03 -9.24 26.24
CA ALA A 371 -13.33 -9.85 24.94
C ALA A 371 -12.36 -10.99 24.60
N ASN A 372 -11.07 -10.81 24.90
CA ASN A 372 -10.01 -11.78 24.69
C ASN A 372 -10.30 -13.12 25.36
N GLN A 373 -11.06 -13.18 26.46
CA GLN A 373 -11.40 -14.45 27.11
C GLN A 373 -12.31 -15.35 26.26
N LYS A 374 -12.90 -14.78 25.20
CA LYS A 374 -13.92 -15.42 24.37
C LYS A 374 -13.63 -15.27 22.87
N MET A 375 -12.44 -14.85 22.47
CA MET A 375 -12.02 -14.85 21.06
C MET A 375 -11.34 -16.17 20.70
N LEU A 376 -12.16 -17.20 20.48
CA LEU A 376 -11.71 -18.56 20.22
C LEU A 376 -11.81 -18.90 18.73
N GLY A 377 -10.82 -19.65 18.25
CA GLY A 377 -10.82 -20.28 16.94
C GLY A 377 -11.60 -21.60 16.93
N PRO A 378 -11.78 -22.21 15.75
CA PRO A 378 -12.56 -23.43 15.59
C PRO A 378 -12.03 -24.63 16.40
N ASN A 379 -10.71 -24.69 16.66
CA ASN A 379 -10.11 -25.78 17.44
C ASN A 379 -9.82 -25.36 18.88
N GLY A 380 -10.48 -24.30 19.37
CA GLY A 380 -10.23 -23.71 20.68
C GLY A 380 -8.95 -22.87 20.75
N GLU A 381 -8.36 -22.49 19.61
CA GLU A 381 -7.22 -21.58 19.61
C GLU A 381 -7.61 -20.22 20.21
N GLN A 382 -6.76 -19.66 21.06
CA GLN A 382 -7.00 -18.37 21.67
C GLN A 382 -6.43 -17.24 20.79
N LEU A 383 -7.24 -16.23 20.49
CA LEU A 383 -6.78 -14.95 19.94
C LEU A 383 -6.81 -13.89 21.05
N LYS A 384 -5.73 -13.10 21.17
CA LYS A 384 -5.62 -11.99 22.10
C LYS A 384 -5.34 -10.69 21.34
N ILE A 385 -6.23 -9.73 21.43
CA ILE A 385 -6.00 -8.37 20.93
C ILE A 385 -5.29 -7.55 22.02
N VAL A 386 -4.15 -6.98 21.66
CA VAL A 386 -3.29 -6.15 22.51
C VAL A 386 -3.31 -4.73 21.95
N ILE A 387 -3.80 -3.79 22.75
CA ILE A 387 -3.83 -2.39 22.38
C ILE A 387 -2.56 -1.71 22.87
N LYS A 388 -1.87 -1.05 21.96
CA LYS A 388 -0.64 -0.31 22.24
C LYS A 388 -0.92 1.17 22.05
N SER A 389 -0.41 1.98 22.97
CA SER A 389 -0.23 3.41 22.72
C SER A 389 0.76 3.59 21.58
N PRO A 390 0.63 4.62 20.73
CA PRO A 390 1.63 4.92 19.73
C PRO A 390 2.93 5.17 20.49
N GLN A 391 3.92 4.28 20.30
CA GLN A 391 5.26 4.54 20.80
C GLN A 391 5.89 5.64 19.94
N LYS A 392 6.96 6.29 20.43
CA LYS A 392 7.80 7.09 19.53
C LYS A 392 8.34 6.15 18.47
N GLN A 393 7.72 6.16 17.28
CA GLN A 393 8.08 5.30 16.17
C GLN A 393 9.58 5.45 15.91
N ASP A 394 10.30 4.33 15.80
CA ASP A 394 11.64 4.39 15.21
C ASP A 394 11.42 4.72 13.73
N PRO A 395 11.85 5.88 13.22
CA PRO A 395 11.61 6.26 11.83
C PRO A 395 12.21 5.28 10.80
N ARG A 396 13.09 4.37 11.23
CA ARG A 396 13.73 3.36 10.36
C ARG A 396 12.98 2.03 10.29
N CYS A 397 12.02 1.81 11.18
CA CYS A 397 11.16 0.62 11.17
C CYS A 397 9.72 1.11 11.07
N ARG A 398 9.03 0.79 9.96
CA ARG A 398 7.58 1.03 9.88
C ARG A 398 6.89 0.11 10.88
N ASP A 399 6.77 0.61 12.11
CA ASP A 399 5.88 0.09 13.13
C ASP A 399 4.46 -0.05 12.58
N ILE A 400 3.63 -0.81 13.28
CA ILE A 400 2.19 -0.96 12.99
C ILE A 400 1.59 0.43 12.81
N ASP A 401 0.79 0.60 11.75
CA ASP A 401 0.14 1.87 11.47
C ASP A 401 -0.69 2.30 12.68
N THR A 402 -0.49 3.55 13.11
CA THR A 402 -1.31 4.11 14.18
C THR A 402 -2.69 4.42 13.63
N LYS A 403 -3.73 3.83 14.21
CA LYS A 403 -5.12 4.10 13.88
C LYS A 403 -5.64 5.21 14.77
N GLU A 404 -6.00 6.33 14.16
CA GLU A 404 -6.61 7.46 14.86
C GLU A 404 -8.11 7.23 15.03
N ILE A 405 -8.59 7.37 16.26
CA ILE A 405 -10.00 7.18 16.62
C ILE A 405 -10.48 8.45 17.31
N ALA A 406 -11.35 9.19 16.64
CA ALA A 406 -11.99 10.38 17.20
C ALA A 406 -13.10 9.97 18.18
N ILE A 407 -13.30 10.72 19.25
CA ILE A 407 -14.43 10.56 20.16
C ILE A 407 -15.38 11.72 19.94
N GLY A 408 -16.55 11.44 19.36
CA GLY A 408 -17.59 12.43 19.06
C GLY A 408 -18.64 12.55 20.16
N SER A 409 -19.83 13.02 19.78
CA SER A 409 -20.97 13.15 20.69
C SER A 409 -21.55 11.81 21.15
N ILE A 410 -22.36 11.81 22.21
CA ILE A 410 -23.13 10.63 22.68
C ILE A 410 -24.16 10.17 21.64
N ASP A 411 -24.67 11.09 20.82
CA ASP A 411 -25.64 10.80 19.76
C ASP A 411 -24.98 10.28 18.47
N HIS A 412 -23.65 10.20 18.43
CA HIS A 412 -22.91 9.72 17.28
C HIS A 412 -23.10 8.20 17.06
N ARG A 413 -23.32 7.76 15.81
CA ARG A 413 -23.22 6.33 15.47
C ARG A 413 -21.74 5.96 15.37
N SER A 414 -21.27 5.14 16.30
CA SER A 414 -19.88 4.67 16.30
C SER A 414 -19.52 3.94 15.01
N ASN A 415 -18.25 4.05 14.62
CA ASN A 415 -17.59 3.32 13.55
C ASN A 415 -16.09 3.17 13.91
N SER A 416 -15.33 2.40 13.13
CA SER A 416 -13.93 2.08 13.45
C SER A 416 -12.97 3.26 13.50
N GLY A 417 -13.32 4.43 12.95
CA GLY A 417 -12.53 5.66 13.04
C GLY A 417 -13.12 6.73 13.98
N LYS A 418 -14.36 6.59 14.44
CA LYS A 418 -15.00 7.55 15.35
C LYS A 418 -15.98 6.86 16.30
N TYR A 419 -15.74 6.99 17.60
CA TYR A 419 -16.56 6.41 18.67
C TYR A 419 -17.46 7.46 19.29
N LYS A 420 -18.62 7.02 19.79
CA LYS A 420 -19.49 7.87 20.60
C LYS A 420 -18.94 8.06 22.01
N ALA A 421 -19.29 9.19 22.64
CA ALA A 421 -18.78 9.55 23.96
C ALA A 421 -19.16 8.58 25.11
N ASP A 422 -20.16 7.73 24.91
CA ASP A 422 -20.61 6.71 25.87
C ASP A 422 -20.52 5.28 25.30
N ILE A 423 -19.58 5.04 24.38
CA ILE A 423 -19.42 3.74 23.72
C ILE A 423 -19.18 2.58 24.71
N ASP A 424 -19.88 1.47 24.50
CA ASP A 424 -19.80 0.27 25.34
C ASP A 424 -18.83 -0.79 24.78
N CYS A 425 -18.53 -1.80 25.60
CA CYS A 425 -17.60 -2.86 25.22
C CYS A 425 -18.04 -3.72 24.02
N PRO A 426 -19.31 -4.12 23.86
CA PRO A 426 -19.77 -4.80 22.65
C PRO A 426 -19.44 -4.00 21.39
N THR A 427 -19.76 -2.71 21.39
CA THR A 427 -19.50 -1.83 20.24
C THR A 427 -18.00 -1.60 20.03
N ILE A 428 -17.22 -1.30 21.07
CA ILE A 428 -15.74 -1.20 20.96
C ILE A 428 -15.15 -2.45 20.33
N THR A 429 -15.59 -3.63 20.76
CA THR A 429 -15.06 -4.89 20.25
C THR A 429 -15.40 -5.07 18.77
N HIS A 430 -16.64 -4.77 18.39
CA HIS A 430 -17.08 -4.78 16.99
C HIS A 430 -16.24 -3.82 16.13
N GLU A 431 -16.07 -2.58 16.58
CA GLU A 431 -15.30 -1.58 15.83
C GLU A 431 -13.81 -1.91 15.71
N ILE A 432 -13.21 -2.52 16.74
CA ILE A 432 -11.82 -3.01 16.68
C ILE A 432 -11.67 -4.14 15.68
N LEU A 433 -12.66 -5.02 15.57
CA LEU A 433 -12.60 -6.13 14.63
C LEU A 433 -12.66 -5.66 13.16
N HIS A 434 -13.29 -4.52 12.88
CA HIS A 434 -13.13 -3.86 11.58
C HIS A 434 -11.68 -3.46 11.28
N LEU A 435 -10.93 -2.97 12.29
CA LEU A 435 -9.50 -2.64 12.13
C LEU A 435 -8.64 -3.89 11.87
N LEU A 436 -9.18 -5.09 12.13
CA LEU A 436 -8.55 -6.37 11.82
C LEU A 436 -9.00 -6.96 10.47
N GLY A 437 -9.82 -6.23 9.70
CA GLY A 437 -10.29 -6.64 8.39
C GLY A 437 -11.63 -7.36 8.37
N LEU A 438 -12.34 -7.45 9.49
CA LEU A 438 -13.69 -8.02 9.47
C LEU A 438 -14.70 -7.01 8.94
N CYS A 439 -15.65 -7.47 8.15
CA CYS A 439 -16.78 -6.65 7.69
C CYS A 439 -17.96 -6.81 8.64
N ASP A 440 -18.89 -5.86 8.58
CA ASP A 440 -20.20 -6.03 9.20
C ASP A 440 -20.92 -7.25 8.58
N GLU A 441 -21.71 -7.96 9.37
CA GLU A 441 -22.48 -9.14 8.94
C GLU A 441 -23.97 -9.01 9.36
N TYR A 442 -24.48 -7.79 9.45
CA TYR A 442 -25.89 -7.48 9.75
C TYR A 442 -26.54 -6.63 8.67
N GLU A 443 -27.82 -6.83 8.42
CA GLU A 443 -28.59 -5.96 7.54
C GLU A 443 -28.47 -4.49 7.97
N GLU A 444 -27.96 -3.64 7.09
CA GLU A 444 -28.02 -2.20 7.30
C GLU A 444 -29.50 -1.77 7.27
N ARG A 445 -29.91 -0.92 8.20
CA ARG A 445 -31.33 -0.51 8.38
C ARG A 445 -31.50 1.00 8.46
N SER A 446 -30.41 1.72 8.68
CA SER A 446 -30.40 3.18 8.75
C SER A 446 -30.09 3.82 7.40
N ARG A 447 -29.25 3.20 6.56
CA ARG A 447 -28.80 3.77 5.27
C ARG A 447 -29.47 3.07 4.11
N GLY A 448 -29.77 3.80 3.03
CA GLY A 448 -30.35 3.18 1.84
C GLY A 448 -30.89 4.13 0.80
N TYR A 449 -31.64 3.54 -0.13
CA TYR A 449 -32.17 4.17 -1.31
C TYR A 449 -33.68 4.27 -1.25
N TYR A 450 -34.24 5.36 -1.76
CA TYR A 450 -35.65 5.42 -2.12
C TYR A 450 -35.81 5.07 -3.59
N VAL A 451 -36.63 4.05 -3.85
CA VAL A 451 -36.91 3.52 -5.18
C VAL A 451 -38.37 3.77 -5.51
N ASP A 452 -38.64 4.36 -6.67
CA ASP A 452 -40.00 4.49 -7.19
C ASP A 452 -40.54 3.08 -7.50
N ALA A 453 -41.64 2.70 -6.85
CA ALA A 453 -42.21 1.36 -6.93
C ALA A 453 -42.79 1.03 -8.31
N LYS A 454 -43.14 2.04 -9.12
CA LYS A 454 -43.69 1.85 -10.47
C LYS A 454 -42.58 1.67 -11.50
N THR A 455 -41.53 2.48 -11.40
CA THR A 455 -40.47 2.53 -12.43
C THR A 455 -39.23 1.73 -12.04
N GLY A 456 -39.05 1.40 -10.76
CA GLY A 456 -37.83 0.80 -10.23
C GLY A 456 -36.63 1.77 -10.18
N LYS A 457 -36.83 3.05 -10.48
CA LYS A 457 -35.76 4.05 -10.53
C LYS A 457 -35.36 4.51 -9.12
N VAL A 458 -34.06 4.65 -8.90
CA VAL A 458 -33.48 5.23 -7.69
C VAL A 458 -33.65 6.75 -7.72
N GLU A 459 -34.26 7.32 -6.69
CA GLU A 459 -34.63 8.74 -6.64
C GLU A 459 -33.90 9.51 -5.52
N GLY A 460 -33.27 8.80 -4.58
CA GLY A 460 -32.42 9.41 -3.55
C GLY A 460 -31.73 8.38 -2.66
N TYR A 461 -30.65 8.81 -2.02
CA TYR A 461 -29.93 8.07 -0.98
C TYR A 461 -30.01 8.83 0.35
N THR A 462 -30.27 8.12 1.44
CA THR A 462 -30.26 8.68 2.79
C THR A 462 -29.17 8.03 3.64
N GLN A 463 -28.46 8.86 4.40
CA GLN A 463 -27.45 8.38 5.35
C GLN A 463 -28.06 7.88 6.67
N SER A 464 -29.33 8.23 6.94
CA SER A 464 -30.07 7.75 8.11
C SER A 464 -31.58 7.98 7.95
N VAL A 465 -32.36 6.92 7.80
CA VAL A 465 -33.85 6.97 7.85
C VAL A 465 -34.39 7.38 9.22
N PHE A 466 -33.53 7.35 10.24
CA PHE A 466 -33.85 7.79 11.60
C PHE A 466 -33.55 9.27 11.81
N ASN A 467 -32.74 9.89 10.95
CA ASN A 467 -32.51 11.32 11.02
C ASN A 467 -33.67 12.05 10.34
N GLU A 468 -34.57 12.63 11.13
CA GLU A 468 -35.68 13.43 10.62
C GLU A 468 -35.22 14.70 9.90
N LYS A 469 -33.96 15.14 10.07
CA LYS A 469 -33.39 16.29 9.37
C LYS A 469 -32.76 15.92 8.02
N ASP A 470 -32.66 14.63 7.69
CA ASP A 470 -32.17 14.20 6.37
C ASP A 470 -33.22 14.58 5.30
N GLU A 471 -32.86 15.49 4.39
CA GLU A 471 -33.77 16.03 3.39
C GLU A 471 -34.35 14.94 2.47
N THR A 472 -33.57 13.92 2.14
CA THR A 472 -34.01 12.80 1.31
C THR A 472 -35.06 11.97 2.06
N ASN A 473 -34.79 11.66 3.33
CA ASN A 473 -35.74 10.98 4.20
C ASN A 473 -37.05 11.76 4.34
N GLN A 474 -36.99 13.07 4.61
CA GLN A 474 -38.18 13.93 4.69
C GLN A 474 -38.99 13.92 3.39
N LYS A 475 -38.31 13.98 2.24
CA LYS A 475 -38.94 14.04 0.92
C LYS A 475 -39.67 12.75 0.54
N PHE A 476 -39.15 11.58 0.91
CA PHE A 476 -39.63 10.31 0.37
C PHE A 476 -40.26 9.34 1.38
N LYS A 477 -39.96 9.42 2.68
CA LYS A 477 -40.42 8.44 3.70
C LYS A 477 -41.93 8.22 3.72
N ASN A 478 -42.71 9.27 3.47
CA ASN A 478 -44.18 9.23 3.48
C ASN A 478 -44.79 9.48 2.10
N LYS A 479 -43.97 9.51 1.03
CA LYS A 479 -44.46 9.79 -0.31
C LYS A 479 -45.01 8.50 -0.93
N GLU A 480 -46.29 8.51 -1.29
CA GLU A 480 -46.93 7.36 -1.92
C GLU A 480 -46.19 6.93 -3.20
N GLY A 481 -46.01 5.62 -3.38
CA GLY A 481 -45.32 5.05 -4.53
C GLY A 481 -43.80 4.94 -4.40
N TYR A 482 -43.21 5.23 -3.24
CA TYR A 482 -41.78 5.05 -2.97
C TYR A 482 -41.55 3.96 -1.93
N GLN A 483 -40.53 3.14 -2.15
CA GLN A 483 -40.09 2.10 -1.22
C GLN A 483 -38.65 2.38 -0.78
N PHE A 484 -38.40 2.29 0.53
CA PHE A 484 -37.04 2.27 1.05
C PHE A 484 -36.42 0.89 0.82
N LYS A 485 -35.22 0.88 0.22
CA LYS A 485 -34.37 -0.30 0.10
C LYS A 485 -33.06 -0.03 0.85
N PRO A 486 -32.69 -0.85 1.83
CA PRO A 486 -31.44 -0.64 2.54
C PRO A 486 -30.22 -0.66 1.60
N ALA A 487 -29.21 0.12 1.94
CA ALA A 487 -27.89 -0.04 1.34
C ALA A 487 -27.25 -1.31 1.89
N TYR A 488 -26.25 -1.83 1.20
CA TYR A 488 -25.45 -2.97 1.69
C TYR A 488 -26.28 -4.24 1.96
N ASP A 489 -27.42 -4.39 1.28
CA ASP A 489 -28.36 -5.50 1.45
C ASP A 489 -27.83 -6.85 0.93
N CYS A 490 -26.72 -6.83 0.20
CA CYS A 490 -25.97 -8.03 -0.20
C CYS A 490 -25.06 -8.60 0.87
N ARG A 491 -24.92 -7.90 1.99
CA ARG A 491 -24.11 -8.37 3.10
C ARG A 491 -24.62 -9.72 3.58
N VAL A 492 -23.68 -10.64 3.72
CA VAL A 492 -23.93 -12.01 4.17
C VAL A 492 -24.19 -11.96 5.66
N THR A 493 -25.35 -12.46 6.08
CA THR A 493 -25.73 -12.44 7.48
C THR A 493 -25.35 -13.75 8.13
N ILE A 494 -24.18 -13.79 8.77
CA ILE A 494 -23.76 -14.97 9.53
C ILE A 494 -24.37 -14.87 10.93
N THR A 495 -25.10 -15.89 11.35
CA THR A 495 -25.66 -15.90 12.70
C THR A 495 -24.56 -16.18 13.73
N ASN A 496 -24.70 -15.64 14.95
CA ASN A 496 -23.80 -15.93 16.08
C ASN A 496 -22.37 -15.35 16.02
N SER A 497 -22.17 -14.20 15.38
CA SER A 497 -20.92 -13.42 15.49
C SER A 497 -21.16 -12.05 16.12
N ILE A 498 -20.14 -11.50 16.77
CA ILE A 498 -20.16 -10.10 17.19
C ILE A 498 -20.26 -9.15 15.99
N MET A 499 -19.86 -9.59 14.79
CA MET A 499 -20.00 -8.81 13.56
C MET A 499 -21.43 -8.79 13.01
N SER A 500 -22.32 -9.70 13.44
CA SER A 500 -23.72 -9.74 13.00
C SER A 500 -24.71 -9.21 14.04
N ASN A 501 -24.36 -9.27 15.32
CA ASN A 501 -25.07 -8.52 16.35
C ASN A 501 -24.19 -8.42 17.60
N GLN A 502 -23.52 -7.28 17.77
CA GLN A 502 -22.53 -7.11 18.81
C GLN A 502 -23.12 -7.29 20.22
N TYR A 503 -24.33 -6.79 20.46
CA TYR A 503 -24.98 -6.88 21.76
C TYR A 503 -25.45 -8.30 22.08
N LYS A 504 -26.20 -8.91 21.16
CA LYS A 504 -26.73 -10.26 21.34
C LYS A 504 -25.59 -11.26 21.49
N ARG A 505 -24.54 -11.19 20.67
CA ARG A 505 -23.43 -12.13 20.76
C ARG A 505 -22.66 -11.95 22.07
N TRP A 506 -22.37 -10.71 22.45
CA TRP A 506 -21.69 -10.42 23.71
C TRP A 506 -22.47 -10.94 24.92
N ASP A 507 -23.78 -10.68 24.97
CA ASP A 507 -24.65 -11.16 26.04
C ASP A 507 -24.69 -12.69 26.09
N ASN A 508 -24.92 -13.37 24.95
CA ASN A 508 -24.95 -14.83 24.91
C ASN A 508 -23.66 -15.47 25.44
N VAL A 509 -22.51 -14.85 25.13
CA VAL A 509 -21.19 -15.36 25.48
C VAL A 509 -20.82 -15.10 26.94
N PHE A 510 -21.18 -13.93 27.49
CA PHE A 510 -20.75 -13.52 28.83
C PHE A 510 -21.82 -13.64 29.91
N ARG A 511 -23.12 -13.53 29.57
CA ARG A 511 -24.23 -13.62 30.52
C ARG A 511 -24.72 -15.04 30.68
N ASP A 512 -24.90 -15.76 29.58
CA ASP A 512 -25.55 -17.07 29.59
C ASP A 512 -24.57 -18.21 29.92
N GLY A 513 -23.31 -17.87 30.21
CA GLY A 513 -22.26 -18.81 30.62
C GLY A 513 -21.83 -19.80 29.53
N LYS A 514 -22.33 -19.65 28.30
CA LYS A 514 -21.96 -20.52 27.18
C LYS A 514 -20.47 -20.38 26.89
N ASN A 515 -19.82 -21.51 26.59
CA ASN A 515 -18.41 -21.53 26.21
C ASN A 515 -18.23 -21.23 24.72
N ASP A 516 -18.92 -20.17 24.29
CA ASP A 516 -19.04 -19.74 22.91
C ASP A 516 -17.99 -18.69 22.57
N SER A 517 -17.55 -18.64 21.31
CA SER A 517 -16.63 -17.62 20.80
C SER A 517 -17.34 -16.35 20.33
N LEU A 518 -16.78 -15.17 20.56
CA LEU A 518 -17.25 -13.92 19.94
C LEU A 518 -17.11 -13.92 18.41
N LEU A 519 -16.22 -14.77 17.88
CA LEU A 519 -15.92 -14.90 16.46
C LEU A 519 -16.47 -16.21 15.90
N ASN A 520 -16.85 -16.21 14.63
CA ASN A 520 -17.03 -17.45 13.89
C ASN A 520 -15.66 -17.96 13.36
N PRO A 521 -15.57 -19.24 12.94
CA PRO A 521 -14.32 -19.80 12.41
C PRO A 521 -13.72 -19.04 11.22
N GLY A 522 -14.57 -18.57 10.29
CA GLY A 522 -14.14 -17.83 9.10
C GLY A 522 -13.47 -16.51 9.45
N GLN A 523 -14.03 -15.76 10.40
CA GLN A 523 -13.49 -14.52 10.94
C GLN A 523 -12.18 -14.72 11.67
N PHE A 524 -12.09 -15.77 12.49
CA PHE A 524 -10.83 -16.10 13.17
C PHE A 524 -9.72 -16.33 12.14
N ASN A 525 -9.99 -17.12 11.10
CA ASN A 525 -9.02 -17.36 10.03
C ASN A 525 -8.74 -16.09 9.19
N ALA A 526 -9.75 -15.25 8.95
CA ALA A 526 -9.60 -13.93 8.31
C ALA A 526 -8.58 -13.07 9.06
N ILE A 527 -8.62 -13.06 10.40
CA ILE A 527 -7.63 -12.35 11.22
C ILE A 527 -6.25 -13.00 11.14
N LEU A 528 -6.14 -14.33 11.06
CA LEU A 528 -4.83 -14.99 11.03
C LEU A 528 -4.09 -14.89 9.69
N TYR A 529 -4.84 -14.88 8.59
CA TYR A 529 -4.27 -14.96 7.25
C TYR A 529 -4.58 -13.74 6.38
N GLY A 530 -5.35 -12.77 6.88
CA GLY A 530 -5.65 -11.51 6.20
C GLY A 530 -6.12 -11.72 4.76
N SER A 531 -5.47 -11.02 3.83
CA SER A 531 -5.71 -11.09 2.38
C SER A 531 -5.36 -12.44 1.70
N CYS A 532 -4.93 -13.46 2.45
CA CYS A 532 -4.66 -14.79 1.88
C CYS A 532 -5.95 -15.47 1.38
N SER A 533 -6.26 -15.26 0.10
CA SER A 533 -7.43 -15.84 -0.55
C SER A 533 -7.44 -17.36 -0.55
N GLU A 534 -6.30 -18.04 -0.46
CA GLU A 534 -6.25 -19.51 -0.43
C GLU A 534 -6.71 -20.10 0.91
N LYS A 535 -6.53 -19.37 2.02
CA LYS A 535 -6.92 -19.82 3.36
C LYS A 535 -8.30 -19.34 3.76
N ASN A 536 -8.72 -18.19 3.24
CA ASN A 536 -9.96 -17.52 3.59
C ASN A 536 -10.83 -17.24 2.36
N LYS A 537 -10.79 -18.11 1.34
CA LYS A 537 -11.44 -17.87 0.05
C LYS A 537 -12.90 -17.44 0.19
N THR A 538 -13.71 -18.28 0.82
CA THR A 538 -15.12 -18.04 1.09
C THR A 538 -15.31 -16.73 1.84
N PHE A 539 -14.64 -16.55 2.99
CA PHE A 539 -14.80 -15.33 3.78
C PHE A 539 -14.45 -14.08 2.96
N ASN A 540 -13.33 -14.09 2.22
CA ASN A 540 -12.90 -12.96 1.41
C ASN A 540 -13.89 -12.66 0.29
N GLU A 541 -14.33 -13.67 -0.46
CA GLU A 541 -15.36 -13.54 -1.51
C GLU A 541 -16.67 -12.97 -0.96
N CYS A 542 -17.10 -13.44 0.21
CA CYS A 542 -18.33 -12.99 0.87
C CYS A 542 -18.20 -11.60 1.48
N SER A 543 -17.05 -11.27 2.06
CA SER A 543 -16.78 -9.96 2.66
C SER A 543 -16.79 -8.83 1.64
N GLN A 544 -16.45 -9.13 0.37
CA GLN A 544 -16.57 -8.17 -0.74
C GLN A 544 -18.03 -7.75 -1.00
N LEU A 545 -19.01 -8.56 -0.60
CA LEU A 545 -20.43 -8.24 -0.71
C LEU A 545 -20.94 -7.33 0.42
N ALA A 546 -20.19 -7.21 1.52
CA ALA A 546 -20.65 -6.54 2.73
C ALA A 546 -20.93 -5.04 2.56
N TYR A 547 -20.41 -4.43 1.50
CA TYR A 547 -20.61 -3.02 1.15
C TYR A 547 -21.24 -2.83 -0.24
N LYS A 548 -21.84 -3.88 -0.80
CA LYS A 548 -22.53 -3.85 -2.09
C LYS A 548 -24.04 -3.82 -1.92
N SER A 549 -24.74 -3.10 -2.79
CA SER A 549 -26.20 -2.99 -2.75
C SER A 549 -26.84 -3.65 -3.98
N SER A 550 -27.93 -4.40 -3.81
CA SER A 550 -28.67 -5.07 -4.89
C SER A 550 -29.21 -4.07 -5.91
N VAL A 551 -29.47 -2.84 -5.46
CA VAL A 551 -29.90 -1.72 -6.29
C VAL A 551 -28.82 -1.32 -7.31
N THR A 552 -27.54 -1.50 -6.98
CA THR A 552 -26.40 -1.14 -7.83
C THR A 552 -25.73 -2.34 -8.48
N GLU A 553 -25.91 -3.54 -7.93
CA GLU A 553 -25.24 -4.76 -8.38
C GLU A 553 -26.25 -5.92 -8.51
N LYS A 554 -26.54 -6.30 -9.76
CA LYS A 554 -27.63 -7.24 -10.09
C LYS A 554 -27.39 -8.66 -9.55
N ASP A 555 -26.15 -9.13 -9.58
CA ASP A 555 -25.79 -10.52 -9.23
C ASP A 555 -25.54 -10.71 -7.72
N CYS A 556 -25.77 -9.65 -6.95
CA CYS A 556 -25.31 -9.54 -5.58
C CYS A 556 -26.12 -10.44 -4.62
N MET A 557 -27.41 -10.64 -4.90
CA MET A 557 -28.27 -11.55 -4.12
C MET A 557 -27.95 -13.02 -4.37
N GLU A 558 -27.59 -13.38 -5.60
CA GLU A 558 -27.17 -14.76 -5.94
C GLU A 558 -25.87 -15.10 -5.20
N LYS A 559 -24.90 -14.18 -5.19
CA LYS A 559 -23.64 -14.36 -4.45
C LYS A 559 -23.87 -14.36 -2.94
N LYS A 560 -24.78 -13.54 -2.42
CA LYS A 560 -25.16 -13.56 -1.01
C LYS A 560 -25.68 -14.94 -0.61
N GLN A 561 -26.61 -15.50 -1.39
CA GLN A 561 -27.16 -16.83 -1.14
C GLN A 561 -26.06 -17.90 -1.15
N GLN A 562 -25.17 -17.88 -2.16
CA GLN A 562 -24.01 -18.80 -2.21
C GLN A 562 -23.14 -18.69 -0.96
N CYS A 563 -22.92 -17.49 -0.47
CA CYS A 563 -22.16 -17.23 0.74
C CYS A 563 -22.87 -17.65 2.02
N GLU A 564 -24.19 -17.50 2.11
CA GLU A 564 -24.98 -17.98 3.25
C GLU A 564 -24.95 -19.51 3.29
N GLU A 565 -25.13 -20.16 2.14
CA GLU A 565 -24.99 -21.61 2.01
C GLU A 565 -23.59 -22.07 2.44
N GLN A 566 -22.51 -21.41 1.98
CA GLN A 566 -21.15 -21.78 2.37
C GLN A 566 -20.80 -21.48 3.84
N ASN A 567 -21.45 -20.49 4.47
CA ASN A 567 -21.20 -20.15 5.88
C ASN A 567 -22.03 -21.00 6.85
N ASP A 568 -23.25 -21.40 6.48
CA ASP A 568 -24.00 -22.43 7.23
C ASP A 568 -23.35 -23.81 7.07
N LEU A 569 -22.64 -24.03 5.96
CA LEU A 569 -21.68 -25.12 5.81
C LEU A 569 -20.36 -24.83 6.54
N GLY A 570 -20.37 -24.06 7.64
CA GLY A 570 -19.27 -24.05 8.60
C GLY A 570 -18.97 -25.50 8.94
N MET A 571 -17.97 -26.04 8.25
CA MET A 571 -17.92 -27.43 7.77
C MET A 571 -18.74 -28.34 8.68
N ASN A 572 -19.98 -28.67 8.27
CA ASN A 572 -20.87 -29.52 9.06
C ASN A 572 -19.99 -30.68 9.52
N ARG A 573 -19.89 -30.89 10.84
CA ARG A 573 -18.99 -31.89 11.42
C ARG A 573 -19.09 -33.21 10.66
N GLY A 574 -20.30 -33.61 10.24
CA GLY A 574 -20.56 -34.76 9.39
C GLY A 574 -19.94 -34.67 7.98
N GLU A 575 -20.04 -33.53 7.30
CA GLU A 575 -19.42 -33.32 5.98
C GLU A 575 -17.89 -33.26 6.04
N GLU A 576 -17.32 -32.68 7.10
CA GLU A 576 -15.87 -32.66 7.28
C GLU A 576 -15.32 -34.04 7.63
N ILE A 577 -16.02 -34.77 8.49
CA ILE A 577 -15.78 -36.19 8.75
C ILE A 577 -15.82 -36.97 7.44
N GLU A 578 -16.85 -36.79 6.62
CA GLU A 578 -16.99 -37.50 5.34
C GLU A 578 -15.91 -37.09 4.32
N ARG A 579 -15.53 -35.80 4.26
CA ARG A 579 -14.45 -35.32 3.41
C ARG A 579 -13.12 -35.98 3.81
N ILE A 580 -12.79 -35.99 5.10
CA ILE A 580 -11.55 -36.59 5.60
C ILE A 580 -11.57 -38.10 5.39
N LYS A 581 -12.71 -38.78 5.63
CA LYS A 581 -12.87 -40.21 5.34
C LYS A 581 -12.65 -40.55 3.87
N LYS A 582 -13.26 -39.81 2.94
CA LYS A 582 -13.06 -39.99 1.49
C LYS A 582 -11.61 -39.79 1.06
N GLU A 583 -10.92 -38.82 1.63
CA GLU A 583 -9.50 -38.59 1.34
C GLU A 583 -8.61 -39.72 1.91
N ILE A 584 -8.90 -40.22 3.11
CA ILE A 584 -8.24 -41.40 3.68
C ILE A 584 -8.44 -42.61 2.76
N GLU A 585 -9.69 -42.90 2.36
CA GLU A 585 -10.03 -44.03 1.48
C GLU A 585 -9.32 -43.92 0.13
N ARG A 586 -9.31 -42.73 -0.48
CA ARG A 586 -8.60 -42.46 -1.74
C ARG A 586 -7.10 -42.74 -1.62
N LEU A 587 -6.48 -42.27 -0.53
CA LEU A 587 -5.04 -42.45 -0.29
C LEU A 587 -4.69 -43.92 0.04
N GLU A 588 -5.55 -44.62 0.77
CA GLU A 588 -5.41 -46.06 1.02
C GLU A 588 -5.55 -46.87 -0.26
N GLY A 589 -6.53 -46.52 -1.11
CA GLY A 589 -6.71 -47.12 -2.44
C GLY A 589 -5.49 -46.90 -3.34
N HIS A 590 -4.91 -45.70 -3.33
CA HIS A 590 -3.64 -45.44 -4.03
C HIS A 590 -2.50 -46.31 -3.45
N LEU A 591 -2.37 -46.40 -2.13
CA LEU A 591 -1.32 -47.20 -1.48
C LEU A 591 -1.47 -48.71 -1.74
N ALA A 592 -2.68 -49.20 -1.92
CA ALA A 592 -2.96 -50.61 -2.21
C ALA A 592 -2.54 -51.04 -3.62
N GLN A 593 -2.49 -50.11 -4.59
CA GLN A 593 -2.04 -50.38 -5.97
C GLN A 593 -0.53 -50.64 -6.09
N TYR A 594 0.17 -50.57 -4.96
CA TYR A 594 1.61 -50.45 -4.87
C TYR A 594 2.17 -51.68 -4.13
N GLU A 595 2.39 -52.80 -4.83
CA GLU A 595 2.84 -54.08 -4.26
C GLU A 595 4.35 -54.22 -3.92
N LYS A 596 5.24 -53.27 -4.30
CA LYS A 596 6.71 -53.43 -4.17
C LYS A 596 7.35 -52.42 -3.20
N PRO A 597 8.49 -52.74 -2.55
CA PRO A 597 9.21 -51.79 -1.70
C PRO A 597 9.64 -50.54 -2.49
N TYR A 598 9.32 -49.36 -1.97
CA TYR A 598 9.54 -48.08 -2.65
C TYR A 598 10.85 -47.39 -2.26
N ASN A 599 11.41 -46.68 -3.23
CA ASN A 599 12.49 -45.72 -2.97
C ASN A 599 11.98 -44.57 -2.09
N LYS A 600 12.82 -44.17 -1.13
CA LYS A 600 12.60 -43.03 -0.23
C LYS A 600 12.35 -41.75 -1.06
N GLY A 601 11.28 -41.01 -0.76
CA GLY A 601 10.89 -39.81 -1.52
C GLY A 601 9.89 -40.02 -2.67
N SER A 602 9.52 -41.27 -2.98
CA SER A 602 8.49 -41.58 -3.98
C SER A 602 7.08 -41.15 -3.54
N TYR A 603 6.13 -41.10 -4.48
CA TYR A 603 4.73 -40.76 -4.20
C TYR A 603 4.10 -41.62 -3.06
N PRO A 604 4.34 -42.94 -2.99
CA PRO A 604 3.92 -43.77 -1.85
C PRO A 604 4.52 -43.35 -0.49
N ASP A 605 5.77 -42.87 -0.44
CA ASP A 605 6.41 -42.35 0.80
C ASP A 605 5.74 -41.04 1.27
N LYS A 606 5.24 -40.22 0.34
CA LYS A 606 4.44 -39.03 0.68
C LYS A 606 3.06 -39.42 1.23
N ILE A 607 2.41 -40.43 0.63
CA ILE A 607 1.12 -40.94 1.09
C ILE A 607 1.24 -41.52 2.50
N THR A 608 2.22 -42.39 2.77
CA THR A 608 2.43 -43.02 4.09
C THR A 608 2.71 -42.03 5.21
N LYS A 609 3.29 -40.85 4.91
CA LYS A 609 3.46 -39.77 5.89
C LYS A 609 2.20 -38.94 6.10
N ARG A 610 1.34 -38.82 5.10
CA ARG A 610 0.11 -38.01 5.15
C ARG A 610 -1.06 -38.75 5.80
N LEU A 611 -1.20 -40.04 5.53
CA LEU A 611 -2.30 -40.88 6.02
C LEU A 611 -2.46 -40.88 7.56
N PRO A 612 -1.40 -41.05 8.36
CA PRO A 612 -1.51 -40.97 9.82
C PRO A 612 -2.00 -39.60 10.30
N ARG A 613 -1.60 -38.50 9.63
CA ARG A 613 -2.05 -37.15 9.99
C ARG A 613 -3.53 -36.95 9.73
N LEU A 614 -4.03 -37.41 8.58
CA LEU A 614 -5.45 -37.33 8.25
C LEU A 614 -6.30 -38.18 9.21
N ARG A 615 -5.80 -39.32 9.67
CA ARG A 615 -6.49 -40.14 10.68
C ARG A 615 -6.56 -39.44 12.04
N GLU A 616 -5.49 -38.76 12.46
CA GLU A 616 -5.52 -37.95 13.69
C GLU A 616 -6.42 -36.71 13.54
N GLU A 617 -6.44 -36.09 12.36
CA GLU A 617 -7.38 -35.01 12.01
C GLU A 617 -8.83 -35.49 12.08
N LEU A 618 -9.13 -36.67 11.51
CA LEU A 618 -10.45 -37.29 11.59
C LEU A 618 -10.88 -37.50 13.05
N LYS A 619 -10.01 -38.08 13.89
CA LYS A 619 -10.30 -38.27 15.32
C LYS A 619 -10.55 -36.95 16.03
N ALA A 620 -9.80 -35.90 15.69
CA ALA A 620 -9.99 -34.57 16.27
C ALA A 620 -11.37 -34.00 15.91
N VAL A 621 -11.78 -34.07 14.63
CA VAL A 621 -13.10 -33.60 14.19
C VAL A 621 -14.23 -34.48 14.75
N GLU A 622 -14.04 -35.80 14.82
CA GLU A 622 -14.96 -36.72 15.48
C GLU A 622 -15.07 -36.46 16.99
N SER A 623 -14.10 -35.80 17.63
CA SER A 623 -14.19 -35.40 19.04
C SER A 623 -14.86 -34.05 19.28
N TRP A 624 -15.18 -33.29 18.23
CA TRP A 624 -15.93 -32.04 18.37
C TRP A 624 -17.34 -32.33 18.90
N PRO A 625 -17.86 -31.53 19.86
CA PRO A 625 -19.23 -31.67 20.32
C PRO A 625 -20.20 -31.43 19.15
N ASP A 626 -21.28 -32.23 19.07
CA ASP A 626 -22.34 -31.98 18.09
C ASP A 626 -23.00 -30.65 18.40
N THR A 627 -22.78 -29.65 17.55
CA THR A 627 -23.32 -28.30 17.71
C THR A 627 -24.79 -28.18 17.27
N ASN A 628 -25.45 -29.30 16.98
CA ASN A 628 -26.85 -29.38 16.55
C ASN A 628 -27.85 -29.72 17.67
N GLU A 629 -27.39 -29.84 18.92
CA GLU A 629 -28.23 -29.84 20.15
C GLU A 629 -28.15 -28.49 20.86
#